data_AF-A0A7X5YLV7-F1
#
_entry.id   AF-A0A7X5YLV7-F1
#
_cell.length_a   1.000
_cell.length_b   1.000
_cell.length_c   1.000
_cell.angle_alpha   90.00
_cell.angle_beta   90.00
_cell.angle_gamma   90.00
#
_symmetry.space_group_name_H-M   'P 1'
#
loop_
_entity.id
_entity.type
_entity.pdbx_description
1 polymer ?
#
loop_
_entity_poly.entity_id
_entity_poly.type
_entity_poly.pdbx_seq_one_letter_code
_entity_poly.pdbx_strand_id
1 'polypeptide(L)'
;MAIEAEVLADRHEKETILTDRRGSPDRRGRDRRKPGSRINQHAPMKSPLLRVGLSGFGVMVTVVLITLIYSEVADIALPYVTLAFEASALAVSIIVVALGCLEQRLTEIRLELMMMNGGRRQSEDRRRGSRRGDGAQ
;
A
#
# COMPACT_ATOMS: atom_id res chain seq x y z
N MET A 1 -57.05 -40.05 -2.72
CA MET A 1 -55.73 -39.88 -3.36
C MET A 1 -55.04 -38.62 -2.82
N ALA A 2 -54.64 -38.64 -1.55
CA ALA A 2 -53.85 -37.56 -0.95
C ALA A 2 -52.65 -38.10 -0.13
N ILE A 3 -52.70 -39.39 0.23
CA ILE A 3 -51.71 -40.05 1.10
C ILE A 3 -50.45 -40.48 0.31
N GLU A 4 -50.57 -40.74 -1.00
CA GLU A 4 -49.41 -41.12 -1.83
C GLU A 4 -48.52 -39.93 -2.21
N ALA A 5 -49.06 -38.71 -2.21
CA ALA A 5 -48.30 -37.49 -2.51
C ALA A 5 -47.43 -37.03 -1.33
N GLU A 6 -47.88 -37.26 -0.09
CA GLU A 6 -47.16 -36.85 1.13
C GLU A 6 -45.98 -37.80 1.42
N VAL A 7 -46.12 -39.09 1.11
CA VAL A 7 -45.03 -40.09 1.24
C VAL A 7 -43.92 -39.91 0.19
N LEU A 8 -44.25 -39.36 -0.99
CA LEU A 8 -43.23 -38.99 -1.99
C LEU A 8 -42.48 -37.69 -1.64
N ALA A 9 -43.15 -36.74 -0.97
CA ALA A 9 -42.53 -35.50 -0.52
C ALA A 9 -41.51 -35.75 0.62
N ASP A 10 -41.85 -36.59 1.60
CA ASP A 10 -40.96 -36.89 2.74
C ASP A 10 -39.72 -37.74 2.32
N ARG A 11 -39.80 -38.47 1.20
CA ARG A 11 -38.64 -39.17 0.61
C ARG A 11 -37.68 -38.22 -0.12
N HIS A 12 -38.18 -37.22 -0.82
CA HIS A 12 -37.33 -36.22 -1.50
C HIS A 12 -36.68 -35.22 -0.53
N GLU A 13 -37.33 -34.91 0.60
CA GLU A 13 -36.78 -34.03 1.63
C GLU A 13 -35.69 -34.73 2.47
N LYS A 14 -35.80 -36.05 2.73
CA LYS A 14 -34.72 -36.81 3.40
C LYS A 14 -33.50 -37.08 2.53
N GLU A 15 -33.66 -37.22 1.22
CA GLU A 15 -32.53 -37.46 0.30
C GLU A 15 -31.69 -36.19 0.06
N THR A 16 -32.30 -35.01 0.16
CA THR A 16 -31.62 -33.72 0.07
C THR A 16 -30.88 -33.34 1.37
N ILE A 17 -31.35 -33.77 2.54
CA ILE A 17 -30.70 -33.46 3.83
C ILE A 17 -29.49 -34.37 4.11
N LEU A 18 -29.43 -35.57 3.54
CA LEU A 18 -28.34 -36.53 3.80
C LEU A 18 -27.14 -36.44 2.84
N THR A 19 -27.24 -35.66 1.75
CA THR A 19 -26.15 -35.46 0.79
C THR A 19 -25.27 -34.23 1.07
N ASP A 20 -25.66 -33.36 2.00
CA ASP A 20 -24.93 -32.12 2.31
C ASP A 20 -24.01 -32.22 3.55
N ARG A 21 -23.73 -33.44 4.02
CA ARG A 21 -22.67 -33.75 5.01
C ARG A 21 -21.29 -33.95 4.38
N ARG A 22 -21.04 -33.39 3.20
CA ARG A 22 -19.68 -33.18 2.69
C ARG A 22 -19.24 -31.81 3.16
N GLY A 23 -18.49 -31.80 4.26
CA GLY A 23 -17.96 -30.60 4.89
C GLY A 23 -17.43 -29.62 3.85
N SER A 24 -18.09 -28.47 3.74
CA SER A 24 -17.65 -27.35 2.93
C SER A 24 -16.20 -27.01 3.29
N PRO A 25 -15.22 -27.24 2.39
CA PRO A 25 -13.88 -26.67 2.56
C PRO A 25 -13.87 -25.18 2.17
N ASP A 26 -15.02 -24.63 1.76
CA ASP A 26 -15.09 -23.39 0.99
C ASP A 26 -15.01 -22.12 1.86
N ARG A 27 -14.99 -22.26 3.18
CA ARG A 27 -14.74 -21.14 4.10
C ARG A 27 -13.27 -20.86 4.40
N ARG A 28 -12.31 -21.70 3.96
CA ARG A 28 -10.87 -21.42 4.12
C ARG A 28 -10.17 -20.95 2.83
N GLY A 29 -10.87 -20.92 1.70
CA GLY A 29 -10.31 -20.51 0.41
C GLY A 29 -10.60 -19.06 0.01
N ARG A 30 -11.64 -18.42 0.56
CA ARG A 30 -12.18 -17.16 0.01
C ARG A 30 -11.44 -15.90 0.45
N ASP A 31 -10.65 -15.97 1.53
CA ASP A 31 -9.78 -14.83 1.93
C ASP A 31 -8.46 -14.75 1.17
N ARG A 32 -8.04 -15.85 0.50
CA ARG A 32 -6.77 -15.88 -0.24
C ARG A 32 -6.83 -15.22 -1.62
N ARG A 33 -8.01 -14.72 -2.04
CA ARG A 33 -8.25 -14.07 -3.34
C ARG A 33 -8.71 -12.61 -3.22
N LYS A 34 -8.50 -11.94 -2.08
CA LYS A 34 -8.58 -10.47 -2.07
C LYS A 34 -7.24 -9.90 -2.54
N PRO A 35 -7.16 -9.29 -3.74
CA PRO A 35 -6.02 -8.46 -4.10
C PRO A 35 -5.98 -7.30 -3.10
N GLY A 36 -5.11 -7.41 -2.08
CA GLY A 36 -5.06 -6.44 -0.99
C GLY A 36 -4.81 -7.00 0.41
N SER A 37 -4.88 -8.33 0.63
CA SER A 37 -4.66 -8.92 1.97
C SER A 37 -3.19 -9.16 2.33
N ARG A 38 -2.27 -9.07 1.36
CA ARG A 38 -0.81 -9.34 1.55
C ARG A 38 0.07 -8.09 1.48
N ILE A 39 -0.53 -6.96 1.11
CA ILE A 39 0.13 -5.66 1.10
C ILE A 39 -0.13 -5.10 2.49
N ASN A 40 0.91 -4.71 3.21
CA ASN A 40 0.74 -4.04 4.49
C ASN A 40 -0.07 -2.76 4.21
N GLN A 41 -1.36 -2.74 4.56
CA GLN A 41 -2.24 -1.60 4.29
C GLN A 41 -1.78 -0.34 5.03
N HIS A 42 -0.92 -0.52 6.03
CA HIS A 42 -0.29 0.56 6.78
C HIS A 42 1.05 1.01 6.20
N ALA A 43 1.50 0.48 5.06
CA ALA A 43 2.66 1.04 4.38
C ALA A 43 2.30 2.45 3.86
N PRO A 44 2.94 3.52 4.37
CA PRO A 44 2.62 4.88 3.96
C PRO A 44 2.98 5.03 2.48
N MET A 45 1.98 5.35 1.64
CA MET A 45 2.17 5.52 0.20
C MET A 45 2.81 6.86 -0.19
N LYS A 46 3.05 7.76 0.77
CA LYS A 46 3.52 9.13 0.54
C LYS A 46 4.63 9.45 1.54
N SER A 47 5.74 10.01 1.06
CA SER A 47 6.80 10.51 1.94
C SER A 47 6.31 11.78 2.66
N PRO A 48 6.32 11.81 4.01
CA PRO A 48 6.03 13.03 4.77
C PRO A 48 7.14 14.07 4.57
N LEU A 49 8.38 13.62 4.37
CA LEU A 49 9.55 14.47 4.16
C LEU A 49 9.44 15.25 2.85
N LEU A 50 8.93 14.62 1.78
CA LEU A 50 8.67 15.30 0.52
C LEU A 50 7.64 16.44 0.68
N ARG A 51 6.57 16.22 1.47
CA ARG A 51 5.56 17.25 1.72
C ARG A 51 6.14 18.44 2.48
N VAL A 52 6.90 18.16 3.55
CA VAL A 52 7.55 19.20 4.35
C VAL A 52 8.58 19.96 3.50
N GLY A 53 9.40 19.24 2.73
CA GLY A 53 10.37 19.83 1.82
C GLY A 53 9.73 20.75 0.79
N LEU A 54 8.61 20.31 0.16
CA LEU A 54 7.94 21.11 -0.86
C LEU A 54 7.29 22.37 -0.27
N SER A 55 6.69 22.27 0.92
CA SER A 55 6.19 23.45 1.63
C SER A 55 7.30 24.41 2.03
N GLY A 56 8.43 23.89 2.55
CA GLY A 56 9.58 24.70 2.92
C GLY A 56 10.17 25.42 1.70
N PHE A 57 10.34 24.71 0.59
CA PHE A 57 10.80 25.30 -0.67
C PHE A 57 9.90 26.43 -1.15
N GLY A 58 8.57 26.23 -1.15
CA GLY A 58 7.61 27.26 -1.56
C GLY A 58 7.68 28.52 -0.69
N VAL A 59 7.79 28.34 0.63
CA VAL A 59 7.97 29.45 1.57
C VAL A 59 9.27 30.19 1.30
N MET A 60 10.39 29.48 1.13
CA MET A 60 11.69 30.13 0.91
C MET A 60 11.76 30.88 -0.42
N VAL A 61 11.18 30.35 -1.50
CA VAL A 61 11.06 31.07 -2.77
C VAL A 61 10.25 32.36 -2.59
N THR A 62 9.17 32.30 -1.82
CA THR A 62 8.34 33.47 -1.53
C THR A 62 9.09 34.51 -0.70
N VAL A 63 9.83 34.07 0.32
CA VAL A 63 10.67 34.96 1.15
C VAL A 63 11.71 35.66 0.28
N VAL A 64 12.47 34.92 -0.54
CA VAL A 64 13.47 35.50 -1.46
C VAL A 64 12.84 36.52 -2.40
N LEU A 65 11.67 36.21 -2.98
CA LEU A 65 10.97 37.15 -3.86
C LEU A 65 10.54 38.42 -3.11
N ILE A 66 9.98 38.29 -1.91
CA ILE A 66 9.59 39.44 -1.09
C ILE A 66 10.81 40.28 -0.74
N THR A 67 11.92 39.66 -0.36
CA THR A 67 13.18 40.36 -0.04
C THR A 67 13.67 41.19 -1.23
N LEU A 68 13.66 40.62 -2.44
CA LEU A 68 14.06 41.30 -3.67
C LEU A 68 13.11 42.45 -4.05
N ILE A 69 11.80 42.22 -3.96
CA ILE A 69 10.80 43.27 -4.27
C ILE A 69 10.92 44.40 -3.26
N TYR A 70 11.07 44.07 -1.97
CA TYR A 70 11.20 45.06 -0.92
C TYR A 70 12.48 45.88 -1.07
N SER A 71 13.62 45.26 -1.42
CA SER A 71 14.86 46.00 -1.64
C SER A 71 14.75 46.99 -2.79
N GLU A 72 14.07 46.61 -3.86
CA GLU A 72 13.84 47.48 -5.02
C GLU A 72 12.90 48.65 -4.66
N VAL A 73 11.79 48.36 -3.97
CA VAL A 73 10.79 49.38 -3.60
C VAL A 73 11.32 50.35 -2.54
N ALA A 74 12.14 49.87 -1.60
CA ALA A 74 12.71 50.69 -0.55
C ALA A 74 14.00 51.41 -0.96
N ASP A 75 14.57 51.10 -2.13
CA ASP A 75 15.89 51.56 -2.60
C ASP A 75 17.01 51.29 -1.57
N ILE A 76 16.93 50.11 -0.92
CA ILE A 76 17.88 49.67 0.10
C ILE A 76 18.76 48.57 -0.49
N ALA A 77 20.07 48.80 -0.47
CA ALA A 77 21.04 47.77 -0.84
C ALA A 77 20.95 46.59 0.15
N LEU A 78 20.71 45.39 -0.38
CA LEU A 78 20.69 44.16 0.43
C LEU A 78 22.10 43.82 0.91
N PRO A 79 22.31 43.63 2.23
CA PRO A 79 23.59 43.16 2.72
C PRO A 79 23.88 41.76 2.18
N TYR A 80 25.11 41.53 1.70
CA TYR A 80 25.51 40.24 1.13
C TYR A 80 25.26 39.04 2.06
N VAL A 81 25.33 39.29 3.38
CA VAL A 81 25.08 38.26 4.41
C VAL A 81 23.63 37.78 4.40
N THR A 82 22.64 38.67 4.23
CA THR A 82 21.23 38.26 4.20
C THR A 82 20.92 37.47 2.93
N LEU A 83 21.45 37.93 1.78
CA LEU A 83 21.29 37.20 0.52
C LEU A 83 21.93 35.81 0.58
N ALA A 84 23.14 35.70 1.13
CA ALA A 84 23.83 34.42 1.30
C ALA A 84 23.06 33.48 2.24
N PHE A 85 22.49 34.01 3.32
CA PHE A 85 21.67 33.25 4.24
C PHE A 85 20.41 32.69 3.56
N GLU A 86 19.65 33.53 2.86
CA GLU A 86 18.46 33.11 2.13
C GLU A 86 18.78 32.05 1.06
N ALA A 87 19.85 32.26 0.29
CA ALA A 87 20.30 31.30 -0.72
C ALA A 87 20.68 29.95 -0.08
N SER A 88 21.40 29.97 1.05
CA SER A 88 21.77 28.75 1.76
C SER A 88 20.55 27.98 2.29
N ALA A 89 19.56 28.70 2.79
CA ALA A 89 18.36 28.11 3.36
C ALA A 89 17.40 27.58 2.27
N LEU A 90 17.38 28.22 1.09
CA LEU A 90 16.76 27.69 -0.11
C LEU A 90 17.46 26.41 -0.58
N ALA A 91 18.81 26.38 -0.58
CA ALA A 91 19.57 25.18 -0.94
C ALA A 91 19.28 24.00 0.01
N VAL A 92 19.19 24.24 1.32
CA VAL A 92 18.77 23.23 2.30
C VAL A 92 17.37 22.71 1.98
N SER A 93 16.43 23.59 1.62
CA SER A 93 15.08 23.20 1.24
C SER A 93 15.07 22.28 0.01
N ILE A 94 15.90 22.56 -0.99
CA ILE A 94 16.09 21.68 -2.16
C ILE A 94 16.62 20.31 -1.75
N ILE A 95 17.60 20.25 -0.83
CA ILE A 95 18.14 18.98 -0.33
C ILE A 95 17.05 18.17 0.37
N VAL A 96 16.20 18.80 1.18
CA VAL A 96 15.08 18.12 1.84
C VAL A 96 14.08 17.56 0.82
N VAL A 97 13.77 18.33 -0.24
CA VAL A 97 12.92 17.82 -1.34
C VAL A 97 13.57 16.61 -2.01
N ALA A 98 14.86 16.67 -2.31
CA ALA A 98 15.59 15.57 -2.94
C ALA A 98 15.59 14.30 -2.06
N LEU A 99 15.81 14.45 -0.75
CA LEU A 99 15.68 13.35 0.21
C LEU A 99 14.27 12.76 0.23
N GLY A 100 13.24 13.61 0.14
CA GLY A 100 11.85 13.17 0.08
C GLY A 100 11.55 12.35 -1.18
N CYS A 101 12.13 12.73 -2.33
CA CYS A 101 12.05 11.95 -3.57
C CYS A 101 12.72 10.58 -3.42
N LEU A 102 13.88 10.52 -2.76
CA LEU A 102 14.58 9.27 -2.48
C LEU A 102 13.76 8.35 -1.57
N GLU A 103 13.16 8.88 -0.50
CA GLU A 103 12.27 8.10 0.36
C GLU A 103 11.09 7.50 -0.41
N GLN A 104 10.47 8.27 -1.31
CA GLN A 104 9.37 7.79 -2.12
C GLN A 104 9.80 6.63 -3.02
N ARG A 105 10.98 6.75 -3.67
CA ARG A 105 11.52 5.69 -4.53
C ARG A 105 11.89 4.44 -3.73
N LEU A 106 12.47 4.59 -2.54
CA LEU A 106 12.76 3.47 -1.64
C LEU A 106 11.49 2.77 -1.17
N THR A 107 10.42 3.52 -0.92
CA THR A 107 9.11 2.97 -0.54
C THR A 107 8.52 2.14 -1.68
N GLU A 108 8.60 2.64 -2.91
CA GLU A 108 8.16 1.94 -4.12
C GLU A 108 8.93 0.62 -4.30
N ILE A 109 10.26 0.67 -4.25
CA ILE A 109 11.12 -0.53 -4.35
C ILE A 109 10.79 -1.54 -3.24
N ARG A 110 10.55 -1.08 -2.00
CA ARG A 110 10.18 -1.96 -0.89
C ARG A 110 8.85 -2.67 -1.14
N LEU A 111 7.87 -1.97 -1.71
CA LEU A 111 6.58 -2.53 -2.08
C LEU A 111 6.72 -3.54 -3.22
N GLU A 112 7.49 -3.22 -4.26
CA GLU A 112 7.80 -4.15 -5.36
C GLU A 112 8.47 -5.43 -4.84
N LEU A 113 9.46 -5.30 -3.94
CA LEU A 113 10.13 -6.44 -3.31
C LEU A 113 9.18 -7.27 -2.44
N MET A 114 8.24 -6.65 -1.72
CA MET A 114 7.20 -7.39 -0.98
C MET A 114 6.29 -8.17 -1.93
N MET A 115 5.92 -7.59 -3.08
CA MET A 115 5.12 -8.27 -4.11
C MET A 115 5.89 -9.45 -4.74
N MET A 116 7.18 -9.29 -5.02
CA MET A 116 8.03 -10.35 -5.58
C MET A 116 8.32 -11.48 -4.56
N ASN A 117 8.64 -11.14 -3.30
CA ASN A 117 8.91 -12.14 -2.25
C ASN A 117 7.65 -12.88 -1.80
N GLY A 118 6.47 -12.25 -1.90
CA GLY A 118 5.19 -12.90 -1.66
C GLY A 118 4.85 -14.03 -2.66
N GLY A 119 5.45 -14.00 -3.86
CA GLY A 119 5.30 -15.05 -4.88
C GLY A 119 6.18 -16.28 -4.64
N ARG A 120 7.37 -16.11 -4.08
CA ARG A 120 8.37 -17.20 -3.90
C ARG A 120 7.96 -18.24 -2.88
N ARG A 121 7.41 -17.85 -1.71
CA ARG A 121 6.98 -18.79 -0.66
C ARG A 121 5.80 -19.67 -1.07
N GLN A 122 4.96 -19.19 -1.99
CA GLN A 122 3.79 -19.94 -2.45
C GLN A 122 4.16 -21.10 -3.39
N SER A 123 5.31 -21.00 -4.08
CA SER A 123 5.84 -22.06 -4.94
C SER A 123 6.47 -23.20 -4.15
N GLU A 124 7.08 -22.90 -3.00
CA GLU A 124 7.68 -23.90 -2.11
C GLU A 124 6.62 -24.72 -1.34
N ASP A 125 5.59 -24.05 -0.80
CA ASP A 125 4.48 -24.73 -0.12
C ASP A 125 3.61 -25.55 -1.09
N ARG A 126 3.41 -25.06 -2.33
CA ARG A 126 2.70 -25.85 -3.37
C ARG A 126 3.45 -27.12 -3.75
N ARG A 127 4.79 -27.11 -3.74
CA ARG A 127 5.60 -28.30 -4.05
C ARG A 127 5.68 -29.30 -2.91
N ARG A 128 5.55 -28.87 -1.65
CA ARG A 128 5.54 -29.79 -0.49
C ARG A 128 4.16 -30.40 -0.21
N GLY A 129 3.07 -29.76 -0.65
CA GLY A 129 1.70 -30.23 -0.44
C GLY A 129 1.29 -31.47 -1.25
N SER A 130 1.98 -31.84 -2.34
CA SER A 130 1.57 -32.97 -3.19
C SER A 130 2.21 -34.32 -2.85
N ARG A 131 3.05 -34.42 -1.81
CA ARG A 131 3.77 -35.67 -1.45
C ARG A 131 3.29 -36.34 -0.15
N ARG A 132 2.23 -35.86 0.50
CA ARG A 132 1.75 -36.40 1.79
C ARG A 132 0.31 -36.90 1.78
N GLY A 133 -0.26 -37.19 0.61
CA GLY A 133 -1.69 -37.51 0.47
C GLY A 133 -2.02 -38.77 -0.33
N ASP A 134 -1.08 -39.68 -0.57
CA ASP A 134 -1.37 -40.97 -1.25
C ASP A 134 -0.67 -42.11 -0.51
N GLY A 135 -1.30 -42.53 0.58
CA GLY A 135 -0.77 -43.54 1.48
C GLY A 135 -1.62 -43.71 2.72
N ALA A 136 -2.93 -43.91 2.54
CA ALA A 136 -3.80 -44.46 3.57
C ALA A 136 -5.06 -45.06 2.94
N GLN A 137 -5.06 -46.40 2.91
CA GLN A 137 -6.20 -47.33 2.79
C GLN A 137 -6.80 -47.51 1.39
#